data_AF-A0A2M7WYS4-F1
#
_entry.id   AF-A0A2M7WYS4-F1
#
_cell.length_a   1.000
_cell.length_b   1.000
_cell.length_c   1.000
_cell.angle_alpha   90.00
_cell.angle_beta   90.00
_cell.angle_gamma   90.00
#
_symmetry.space_group_name_H-M   'P 1'
#
loop_
_entity.id
_entity.type
_entity.pdbx_description
1 polymer ?
#
loop_
_entity_poly.entity_id
_entity_poly.type
_entity_poly.pdbx_seq_one_letter_code
_entity_poly.pdbx_strand_id
1 'polypeptide(L)'
;RARLDASAEVRALAQSRLRQLLLDSTTAMVQRQRQVRVLDDPALLEEVARQAAETDLRRAAMERIQRPGLIFERCLKDPDPVLRAELLDRIEEPAQLERLAEAARKSDKQLARRARERLTAIQLQRGDSQTIRERAEALCLELGNGLRQDPQTSVPRLQAIEREWAALKPAPDPSLGTRFQGLLA
;
A
#
# COMPACT_ATOMS: atom_id res chain seq x y z
N ARG A 1 27.01 17.43 16.05
CA ARG A 1 27.79 17.65 17.30
C ARG A 1 26.98 18.32 18.42
N ALA A 2 26.02 19.22 18.14
CA ALA A 2 25.15 19.81 19.18
C ALA A 2 24.19 18.84 19.92
N ARG A 3 23.87 17.67 19.34
CA ARG A 3 22.97 16.69 19.98
C ARG A 3 23.57 15.97 21.18
N LEU A 4 24.90 15.95 21.27
CA LEU A 4 25.67 15.36 22.37
C LEU A 4 26.16 16.44 23.34
N ASP A 5 25.65 17.67 23.22
CA ASP A 5 25.97 18.76 24.13
C ASP A 5 25.42 18.44 25.53
N ALA A 6 26.18 18.75 26.57
CA ALA A 6 25.77 18.49 27.95
C ALA A 6 24.57 19.37 28.37
N SER A 7 24.43 20.57 27.78
CA SER A 7 23.36 21.51 28.10
C SER A 7 22.04 21.12 27.43
N ALA A 8 20.99 20.95 28.24
CA ALA A 8 19.64 20.68 27.76
C ALA A 8 19.07 21.82 26.91
N GLU A 9 19.39 23.06 27.26
CA GLU A 9 18.94 24.25 26.54
C GLU A 9 19.56 24.33 25.15
N VAL A 10 20.86 24.02 25.02
CA VAL A 10 21.56 23.99 23.73
C VAL A 10 20.98 22.90 22.84
N ARG A 11 20.70 21.72 23.39
CA ARG A 11 20.04 20.63 22.65
C ARG A 11 18.65 21.04 22.16
N ALA A 12 17.84 21.67 23.01
CA ALA A 12 16.48 22.13 22.66
C ALA A 12 16.51 23.20 21.56
N LEU A 13 17.39 24.20 21.68
CA LEU A 13 17.54 25.24 20.66
C LEU A 13 18.02 24.67 19.33
N ALA A 14 19.00 23.75 19.37
CA ALA A 14 19.49 23.08 18.17
C ALA A 14 18.39 22.24 17.50
N GLN A 15 17.56 21.53 18.27
CA GLN A 15 16.43 20.77 17.74
C GLN A 15 15.38 21.70 17.10
N SER A 16 15.04 22.81 17.76
CA SER A 16 14.12 23.82 17.21
C SER A 16 14.63 24.42 15.90
N ARG A 17 15.93 24.76 15.84
CA ARG A 17 16.55 25.29 14.62
C ARG A 17 16.57 24.27 13.48
N LEU A 18 16.87 23.01 13.79
CA LEU A 18 16.84 21.93 12.80
C LEU A 18 15.42 21.70 12.28
N ARG A 19 14.43 21.70 13.17
CA ARG A 19 13.01 21.62 12.79
C ARG A 19 12.61 22.72 11.83
N GLN A 20 12.94 23.97 12.16
CA GLN A 20 12.68 25.12 11.29
C GLN A 20 13.34 24.93 9.92
N LEU A 21 14.63 24.56 9.89
CA LEU A 21 15.36 24.31 8.65
C LEU A 21 14.71 23.23 7.78
N LEU A 22 14.19 22.15 8.37
CA LEU A 22 13.58 21.05 7.63
C LEU A 22 12.19 21.39 7.07
N LEU A 23 11.45 22.28 7.73
CA LEU A 23 10.09 22.66 7.35
C LEU A 23 10.02 23.96 6.54
N ASP A 24 11.12 24.71 6.48
CA ASP A 24 11.22 25.94 5.71
C ASP A 24 11.50 25.66 4.23
N SER A 25 10.51 25.94 3.38
CA SER A 25 10.60 25.77 1.93
C SER A 25 11.59 26.74 1.27
N THR A 26 12.01 27.82 1.95
CA THR A 26 13.05 28.72 1.43
C THR A 26 14.45 28.09 1.50
N THR A 27 14.64 27.10 2.38
CA THR A 27 15.86 26.29 2.39
C THR A 27 15.82 25.29 1.23
N ALA A 28 16.94 25.19 0.50
CA ALA A 28 17.07 24.29 -0.64
C ALA A 28 16.62 22.86 -0.32
N MET A 29 15.70 22.33 -1.13
CA MET A 29 15.09 21.01 -0.92
C MET A 29 16.14 19.89 -0.83
N VAL A 30 17.18 19.92 -1.67
CA VAL A 30 18.28 18.94 -1.65
C VAL A 30 19.02 18.92 -0.31
N GLN A 31 19.21 20.09 0.30
CA GLN A 31 19.84 20.18 1.62
C GLN A 31 18.95 19.55 2.69
N ARG A 32 17.64 19.85 2.68
CA ARG A 32 16.67 19.29 3.62
C ARG A 32 16.57 17.77 3.48
N GLN A 33 16.51 17.24 2.25
CA GLN A 33 16.52 15.79 2.01
C GLN A 33 17.77 15.11 2.53
N ARG A 34 18.97 15.68 2.31
CA ARG A 34 20.23 15.14 2.86
C ARG A 34 20.18 15.04 4.37
N GLN A 35 19.61 16.05 5.04
CA GLN A 35 19.45 16.03 6.50
C GLN A 35 18.46 14.96 6.94
N VAL A 36 17.30 14.84 6.31
CA VAL A 36 16.32 13.77 6.61
C VAL A 36 16.94 12.37 6.46
N ARG A 37 17.76 12.15 5.44
CA ARG A 37 18.45 10.86 5.20
C ARG A 37 19.47 10.47 6.27
N VAL A 38 19.91 11.38 7.13
CA VAL A 38 20.79 11.07 8.29
C VAL A 38 20.16 11.40 9.64
N LEU A 39 18.96 11.97 9.66
CA LEU A 39 18.22 12.33 10.87
C LEU A 39 17.84 11.11 11.71
N ASP A 40 18.42 11.00 12.90
CA ASP A 40 18.09 9.96 13.87
C ASP A 40 17.13 10.48 14.95
N ASP A 41 16.03 11.09 14.53
CA ASP A 41 15.01 11.66 15.41
C ASP A 41 13.63 11.19 14.94
N PRO A 42 13.06 10.15 15.55
CA PRO A 42 11.77 9.62 15.14
C PRO A 42 10.67 10.69 15.18
N ALA A 43 10.63 11.51 16.24
CA ALA A 43 9.61 12.54 16.39
C ALA A 43 9.71 13.60 15.29
N LEU A 44 10.92 14.10 15.02
CA LEU A 44 11.12 15.09 13.96
C LEU A 44 10.91 14.50 12.57
N LEU A 45 11.24 13.22 12.33
CA LEU A 45 10.89 12.52 11.09
C LEU A 45 9.37 12.49 10.89
N GLU A 46 8.60 12.19 11.95
CA GLU A 46 7.14 12.20 11.86
C GLU A 46 6.58 13.60 11.56
N GLU A 47 7.18 14.65 12.13
CA GLU A 47 6.78 16.02 11.83
C GLU A 47 7.04 16.37 10.36
N VAL A 48 8.22 16.04 9.83
CA VAL A 48 8.54 16.24 8.41
C VAL A 48 7.56 15.48 7.53
N ALA A 49 7.27 14.21 7.86
CA ALA A 49 6.31 13.38 7.12
C ALA A 49 4.87 13.95 7.13
N ARG A 50 4.50 14.74 8.13
CA ARG A 50 3.18 15.37 8.22
C ARG A 50 3.12 16.75 7.58
N GLN A 51 4.16 17.56 7.76
CA GLN A 51 4.11 19.02 7.58
C GLN A 51 4.94 19.54 6.41
N ALA A 52 5.90 18.77 5.89
CA ALA A 52 6.70 19.24 4.76
C ALA A 52 5.82 19.53 3.53
N ALA A 53 6.02 20.69 2.92
CA ALA A 53 5.25 21.13 1.76
C ALA A 53 5.50 20.21 0.55
N GLU A 54 6.76 19.83 0.32
CA GLU A 54 7.17 19.01 -0.80
C GLU A 54 6.92 17.51 -0.54
N THR A 55 6.23 16.85 -1.47
CA THR A 55 5.98 15.40 -1.42
C THR A 55 7.28 14.60 -1.29
N ASP A 56 8.33 14.97 -2.03
CA ASP A 56 9.60 14.26 -2.00
C ASP A 56 10.31 14.33 -0.63
N LEU A 57 10.05 15.37 0.16
CA LEU A 57 10.58 15.47 1.52
C LEU A 57 9.76 14.62 2.50
N ARG A 58 8.42 14.61 2.35
CA ARG A 58 7.55 13.68 3.08
C ARG A 58 7.90 12.22 2.77
N ARG A 59 8.13 11.89 1.49
CA ARG A 59 8.58 10.56 1.05
C ARG A 59 9.90 10.16 1.72
N ALA A 60 10.91 11.04 1.66
CA ALA A 60 12.21 10.78 2.31
C ALA A 60 12.09 10.54 3.83
N ALA A 61 11.16 11.23 4.50
CA ALA A 61 10.89 10.97 5.91
C ALA A 61 10.17 9.62 6.11
N MET A 62 9.16 9.33 5.29
CA MET A 62 8.40 8.09 5.36
C MET A 62 9.25 6.84 5.05
N GLU A 63 10.25 6.92 4.18
CA GLU A 63 11.23 5.85 3.93
C GLU A 63 11.96 5.40 5.20
N ARG A 64 12.12 6.30 6.18
CA ARG A 64 12.78 6.01 7.45
C ARG A 64 11.86 5.57 8.58
N ILE A 65 10.55 5.77 8.42
CA ILE A 65 9.57 5.54 9.47
C ILE A 65 8.93 4.17 9.28
N GLN A 66 9.00 3.29 10.27
CA GLN A 66 8.33 1.98 10.23
C GLN A 66 7.06 1.92 11.09
N ARG A 67 6.64 3.02 11.72
CA ARG A 67 5.49 3.04 12.64
C ARG A 67 4.17 2.78 11.88
N PRO A 68 3.49 1.64 12.08
CA PRO A 68 2.31 1.29 11.28
C PRO A 68 1.18 2.32 11.38
N GLY A 69 0.99 2.91 12.57
CA GLY A 69 -0.02 3.94 12.78
C GLY A 69 0.21 5.21 11.95
N LEU A 70 1.47 5.63 11.78
CA LEU A 70 1.78 6.79 10.95
C LEU A 70 1.67 6.45 9.46
N ILE A 71 2.12 5.25 9.04
CA ILE A 71 1.95 4.78 7.66
C ILE A 71 0.45 4.78 7.29
N PHE A 72 -0.41 4.24 8.15
CA PHE A 72 -1.86 4.26 7.96
C PHE A 72 -2.41 5.69 7.88
N GLU A 73 -2.04 6.55 8.83
CA GLU A 73 -2.45 7.96 8.88
C GLU A 73 -2.10 8.69 7.57
N ARG A 74 -0.85 8.56 7.10
CA ARG A 74 -0.37 9.21 5.88
C ARG A 74 -0.95 8.57 4.63
N CYS A 75 -1.11 7.25 4.58
CA CYS A 75 -1.77 6.55 3.49
C CYS A 75 -3.21 7.06 3.28
N LEU A 76 -3.90 7.50 4.33
CA LEU A 76 -5.26 8.05 4.23
C LEU A 76 -5.29 9.56 3.94
N LYS A 77 -4.34 10.33 4.50
CA LYS A 77 -4.44 11.79 4.58
C LYS A 77 -3.39 12.56 3.79
N ASP A 78 -2.37 11.92 3.23
CA ASP A 78 -1.37 12.65 2.45
C ASP A 78 -2.04 13.33 1.24
N PRO A 79 -1.71 14.61 0.97
CA PRO A 79 -2.28 15.31 -0.17
C PRO A 79 -1.83 14.71 -1.52
N ASP A 80 -0.69 14.02 -1.55
CA ASP A 80 -0.17 13.42 -2.77
C ASP A 80 -0.65 11.97 -2.95
N PRO A 81 -1.45 11.67 -3.99
CA PRO A 81 -2.01 10.34 -4.19
C PRO A 81 -0.96 9.28 -4.56
N VAL A 82 0.19 9.68 -5.13
CA VAL A 82 1.29 8.76 -5.46
C VAL A 82 1.97 8.29 -4.18
N LEU A 83 2.26 9.20 -3.25
CA LEU A 83 2.77 8.84 -1.93
C LEU A 83 1.75 8.00 -1.14
N ARG A 84 0.45 8.28 -1.21
CA ARG A 84 -0.58 7.40 -0.60
C ARG A 84 -0.50 5.97 -1.13
N ALA A 85 -0.30 5.81 -2.43
CA ALA A 85 -0.14 4.50 -3.06
C ALA A 85 1.12 3.77 -2.59
N GLU A 86 2.26 4.46 -2.56
CA GLU A 86 3.53 3.91 -2.05
C GLU A 86 3.40 3.46 -0.59
N LEU A 87 2.66 4.21 0.23
CA LEU A 87 2.42 3.87 1.63
C LEU A 87 1.46 2.70 1.80
N LEU A 88 0.43 2.60 0.95
CA LEU A 88 -0.46 1.44 0.90
C LEU A 88 0.34 0.15 0.66
N ASP A 89 1.33 0.21 -0.25
CA ASP A 89 2.15 -0.94 -0.59
C ASP A 89 3.06 -1.44 0.54
N ARG A 90 3.14 -0.67 1.64
CA ARG A 90 3.88 -1.05 2.86
C ARG A 90 2.98 -1.66 3.94
N ILE A 91 1.67 -1.66 3.76
CA ILE A 91 0.73 -2.26 4.70
C ILE A 91 0.57 -3.73 4.34
N GLU A 92 0.94 -4.62 5.26
CA GLU A 92 0.88 -6.08 5.05
C GLU A 92 -0.20 -6.78 5.88
N GLU A 93 -0.71 -6.11 6.91
CA GLU A 93 -1.70 -6.70 7.80
C GLU A 93 -3.13 -6.60 7.21
N PRO A 94 -3.82 -7.73 6.98
CA PRO A 94 -5.17 -7.74 6.40
C PRO A 94 -6.16 -6.83 7.12
N ALA A 95 -6.17 -6.87 8.47
CA ALA A 95 -7.04 -6.04 9.29
C ALA A 95 -6.69 -4.53 9.21
N GLN A 96 -5.48 -4.15 8.81
CA GLN A 96 -5.14 -2.75 8.52
C GLN A 96 -5.67 -2.33 7.14
N LEU A 97 -5.54 -3.19 6.12
CA LEU A 97 -6.04 -2.93 4.78
C LEU A 97 -7.57 -2.81 4.75
N GLU A 98 -8.28 -3.68 5.47
CA GLU A 98 -9.72 -3.63 5.60
C GLU A 98 -10.18 -2.31 6.25
N ARG A 99 -9.56 -1.93 7.38
CA ARG A 99 -9.85 -0.65 8.05
C ARG A 99 -9.54 0.55 7.16
N LEU A 100 -8.47 0.50 6.37
CA LEU A 100 -8.12 1.57 5.44
C LEU A 100 -9.16 1.68 4.32
N ALA A 101 -9.58 0.55 3.75
CA ALA A 101 -10.59 0.51 2.71
C ALA A 101 -11.92 1.10 3.18
N GLU A 102 -12.35 0.80 4.41
CA GLU A 102 -13.58 1.36 4.96
C GLU A 102 -13.43 2.85 5.28
N ALA A 103 -12.29 3.27 5.86
CA ALA A 103 -12.02 4.68 6.15
C ALA A 103 -11.98 5.56 4.89
N ALA A 104 -11.46 5.03 3.78
CA ALA A 104 -11.37 5.72 2.50
C ALA A 104 -12.66 5.64 1.65
N ARG A 105 -13.61 4.75 1.99
CA ARG A 105 -14.77 4.38 1.15
C ARG A 105 -15.56 5.57 0.60
N LYS A 106 -15.74 6.62 1.41
CA LYS A 106 -16.55 7.80 1.05
C LYS A 106 -15.71 8.98 0.53
N SER A 107 -14.43 9.04 0.86
CA SER A 107 -13.54 10.18 0.59
C SER A 107 -12.61 9.94 -0.60
N ASP A 108 -12.09 8.72 -0.75
CA ASP A 108 -11.18 8.32 -1.82
C ASP A 108 -11.51 6.90 -2.30
N LYS A 109 -12.35 6.84 -3.34
CA LYS A 109 -12.79 5.58 -3.95
C LYS A 109 -11.63 4.79 -4.57
N GLN A 110 -10.60 5.47 -5.10
CA GLN A 110 -9.47 4.78 -5.70
C GLN A 110 -8.60 4.12 -4.64
N LEU A 111 -8.28 4.84 -3.55
CA LEU A 111 -7.57 4.27 -2.41
C LEU A 111 -8.34 3.10 -1.79
N ALA A 112 -9.66 3.26 -1.58
CA ALA A 112 -10.50 2.20 -1.05
C ALA A 112 -10.48 0.93 -1.94
N ARG A 113 -10.54 1.10 -3.26
CA ARG A 113 -10.43 -0.01 -4.22
C ARG A 113 -9.06 -0.69 -4.13
N ARG A 114 -7.98 0.09 -4.19
CA ARG A 114 -6.60 -0.44 -4.14
C ARG A 114 -6.30 -1.16 -2.82
N ALA A 115 -6.84 -0.68 -1.70
CA ALA A 115 -6.68 -1.34 -0.41
C ALA A 115 -7.38 -2.72 -0.39
N ARG A 116 -8.56 -2.85 -1.01
CA ARG A 116 -9.24 -4.15 -1.16
C ARG A 116 -8.51 -5.08 -2.12
N GLU A 117 -8.04 -4.57 -3.25
CA GLU A 117 -7.22 -5.36 -4.20
C GLU A 117 -5.97 -5.93 -3.51
N ARG A 118 -5.27 -5.10 -2.73
CA ARG A 118 -4.11 -5.53 -1.94
C ARG A 118 -4.48 -6.52 -0.84
N LEU A 119 -5.60 -6.31 -0.14
CA LEU A 119 -6.11 -7.24 0.87
C LEU A 119 -6.34 -8.64 0.26
N THR A 120 -7.08 -8.70 -0.85
CA THR A 120 -7.34 -9.94 -1.58
C THR A 120 -6.03 -10.58 -2.04
N ALA A 121 -5.08 -9.81 -2.58
CA ALA A 121 -3.78 -10.35 -3.00
C ALA A 121 -3.01 -10.99 -1.83
N ILE A 122 -2.98 -10.34 -0.66
CA ILE A 122 -2.32 -10.90 0.54
C ILE A 122 -3.04 -12.15 1.04
N GLN A 123 -4.37 -12.15 1.06
CA GLN A 123 -5.15 -13.32 1.48
C GLN A 123 -4.93 -14.53 0.55
N LEU A 124 -4.90 -14.30 -0.77
CA LEU A 124 -4.54 -15.33 -1.74
C LEU A 124 -3.12 -15.84 -1.53
N GLN A 125 -2.14 -14.95 -1.31
CA GLN A 125 -0.75 -15.33 -1.06
C GLN A 125 -0.60 -16.16 0.24
N ARG A 126 -1.37 -15.83 1.28
CA ARG A 126 -1.39 -16.54 2.56
C ARG A 126 -2.18 -17.85 2.52
N GLY A 127 -2.84 -18.17 1.41
CA GLY A 127 -3.60 -19.40 1.26
C GLY A 127 -4.97 -19.39 1.93
N ASP A 128 -5.57 -18.21 2.12
CA ASP A 128 -6.88 -18.08 2.76
C ASP A 128 -7.95 -18.84 1.97
N SER A 129 -8.52 -19.88 2.61
CA SER A 129 -9.38 -20.84 1.91
C SER A 129 -10.67 -20.21 1.39
N GLN A 130 -11.23 -19.25 2.12
CA GLN A 130 -12.44 -18.55 1.72
C GLN A 130 -12.18 -17.65 0.51
N THR A 131 -11.10 -16.87 0.55
CA THR A 131 -10.71 -15.97 -0.55
C THR A 131 -10.35 -16.75 -1.83
N ILE A 132 -9.68 -17.89 -1.68
CA ILE A 132 -9.37 -18.80 -2.82
C ILE A 132 -10.66 -19.34 -3.42
N ARG A 133 -11.59 -19.78 -2.58
CA ARG A 133 -12.89 -20.28 -3.04
C ARG A 133 -13.64 -19.21 -3.82
N GLU A 134 -13.76 -18.00 -3.27
CA GLU A 134 -14.42 -16.87 -3.92
C GLU A 134 -13.75 -16.53 -5.26
N ARG A 135 -12.41 -16.53 -5.32
CA ARG A 135 -11.68 -16.28 -6.57
C ARG A 135 -11.92 -17.39 -7.60
N ALA A 136 -11.90 -18.66 -7.19
CA ALA A 136 -12.18 -19.80 -8.06
C ALA A 136 -13.61 -19.76 -8.62
N GLU A 137 -14.59 -19.42 -7.78
CA GLU A 137 -15.98 -19.23 -8.21
C GLU A 137 -16.12 -18.09 -9.23
N ALA A 138 -15.44 -16.95 -8.99
CA ALA A 138 -15.41 -15.84 -9.93
C ALA A 138 -14.78 -16.24 -11.28
N LEU A 139 -13.66 -16.97 -11.29
CA LEU A 139 -13.03 -17.46 -12.53
C LEU A 139 -13.97 -18.40 -13.31
N CYS A 140 -14.72 -19.27 -12.64
CA CYS A 140 -15.72 -20.13 -13.29
C CYS A 140 -16.84 -19.30 -13.97
N LEU A 141 -17.29 -18.23 -13.30
CA LEU A 141 -18.31 -17.33 -13.85
C LEU A 141 -17.78 -16.55 -15.05
N GLU A 142 -16.57 -15.98 -14.94
CA GLU A 142 -15.90 -15.26 -16.02
C GLU A 142 -15.70 -16.16 -17.25
N LEU A 143 -15.22 -17.40 -17.04
CA LEU A 143 -15.05 -18.41 -18.09
C LEU A 143 -16.37 -18.71 -18.81
N GLY A 144 -17.41 -19.04 -18.05
CA GLY A 144 -18.72 -19.35 -18.62
C GLY A 144 -19.36 -18.18 -19.37
N ASN A 145 -19.11 -16.94 -18.92
CA ASN A 145 -19.59 -15.74 -19.62
C ASN A 145 -18.83 -15.49 -20.92
N GLY A 146 -17.49 -15.62 -20.92
CA GLY A 146 -16.67 -15.42 -22.11
C GLY A 146 -17.02 -16.39 -23.24
N LEU A 147 -17.19 -17.67 -22.91
CA LEU A 147 -17.59 -18.71 -23.87
C LEU A 147 -18.94 -18.43 -24.54
N ARG A 148 -19.85 -17.69 -23.87
CA ARG A 148 -21.15 -17.31 -24.44
C ARG A 148 -21.09 -16.09 -25.37
N GLN A 149 -20.14 -15.18 -25.18
CA GLN A 149 -20.17 -13.86 -25.83
C GLN A 149 -19.45 -13.80 -27.18
N ASP A 150 -18.45 -14.67 -27.44
CA ASP A 150 -17.89 -15.02 -28.76
C ASP A 150 -16.60 -15.87 -28.56
N PRO A 151 -16.54 -17.13 -29.04
CA PRO A 151 -15.37 -18.01 -28.85
C PRO A 151 -14.05 -17.50 -29.45
N GLN A 152 -14.07 -16.79 -30.59
CA GLN A 152 -12.83 -16.41 -31.29
C GLN A 152 -12.12 -15.21 -30.62
N THR A 153 -12.88 -14.26 -30.09
CA THR A 153 -12.34 -13.11 -29.36
C THR A 153 -11.86 -13.48 -27.94
N SER A 154 -12.24 -14.67 -27.46
CA SER A 154 -12.03 -15.10 -26.08
C SER A 154 -10.71 -15.82 -25.82
N VAL A 155 -9.97 -16.29 -26.82
CA VAL A 155 -8.78 -17.15 -26.62
C VAL A 155 -7.72 -16.54 -25.67
N PRO A 156 -7.28 -15.28 -25.83
CA PRO A 156 -6.32 -14.68 -24.89
C PRO A 156 -6.89 -14.55 -23.47
N ARG A 157 -8.20 -14.30 -23.36
CA ARG A 157 -8.88 -14.20 -22.06
C ARG A 157 -8.99 -15.56 -21.38
N LEU A 158 -9.29 -16.62 -22.12
CA LEU A 158 -9.32 -18.00 -21.63
C LEU A 158 -7.95 -18.42 -21.07
N GLN A 159 -6.88 -18.18 -21.84
CA GLN A 159 -5.51 -18.47 -21.40
C GLN A 159 -5.14 -17.69 -20.13
N ALA A 160 -5.59 -16.44 -19.98
CA ALA A 160 -5.39 -15.68 -18.76
C ALA A 160 -6.12 -16.33 -17.57
N ILE A 161 -7.40 -16.69 -17.74
CA ILE A 161 -8.21 -17.36 -16.72
C ILE A 161 -7.59 -18.70 -16.29
N GLU A 162 -7.10 -19.51 -17.22
CA GLU A 162 -6.42 -20.78 -16.93
C GLU A 162 -5.13 -20.57 -16.12
N ARG A 163 -4.32 -19.58 -16.49
CA ARG A 163 -3.09 -19.23 -15.74
C ARG A 163 -3.42 -18.77 -14.33
N GLU A 164 -4.44 -17.93 -14.18
CA GLU A 164 -4.89 -17.46 -12.87
C GLU A 164 -5.42 -18.60 -12.01
N TRP A 165 -6.20 -19.52 -12.58
CA TRP A 165 -6.66 -20.73 -11.88
C TRP A 165 -5.49 -21.58 -11.39
N ALA A 166 -4.49 -21.83 -12.25
CA ALA A 166 -3.33 -22.64 -11.91
C ALA A 166 -2.45 -22.01 -10.80
N ALA A 167 -2.50 -20.67 -10.67
CA ALA A 167 -1.78 -19.92 -9.66
C ALA A 167 -2.43 -19.94 -8.26
N LEU A 168 -3.68 -20.39 -8.13
CA LEU A 168 -4.36 -20.50 -6.84
C LEU A 168 -3.69 -21.57 -5.96
N LYS A 169 -3.31 -21.18 -4.74
CA LYS A 169 -2.66 -22.05 -3.74
C LYS A 169 -3.22 -21.78 -2.34
N PRO A 170 -3.65 -22.82 -1.57
CA PRO A 170 -3.83 -24.21 -1.99
C PRO A 170 -4.82 -24.35 -3.17
N ALA A 171 -4.81 -25.53 -3.80
CA ALA A 171 -5.73 -25.83 -4.89
C ALA A 171 -7.19 -25.66 -4.41
N PRO A 172 -8.08 -25.11 -5.25
CA PRO A 172 -9.51 -25.02 -4.94
C PRO A 172 -10.11 -26.41 -4.64
N ASP A 173 -11.24 -26.43 -3.92
CA ASP A 173 -11.98 -27.65 -3.62
C ASP A 173 -12.26 -28.49 -4.89
N PRO A 174 -12.23 -29.85 -4.81
CA PRO A 174 -12.45 -30.72 -5.94
C PRO A 174 -13.73 -30.43 -6.74
N SER A 175 -14.82 -30.04 -6.08
CA SER A 175 -16.09 -29.69 -6.75
C SER A 175 -15.95 -28.49 -7.69
N LEU A 176 -15.19 -27.47 -7.29
CA LEU A 176 -14.86 -26.32 -8.13
C LEU A 176 -13.88 -26.71 -9.24
N GLY A 177 -12.93 -27.60 -8.95
CA GLY A 177 -12.04 -28.18 -9.95
C GLY A 177 -12.80 -28.89 -11.08
N THR A 178 -13.72 -29.78 -10.74
CA THR A 178 -14.57 -30.47 -11.72
C THR A 178 -15.41 -29.49 -12.53
N ARG A 179 -16.00 -28.48 -11.87
CA ARG A 179 -16.79 -27.46 -12.57
C ARG A 179 -15.95 -26.66 -13.56
N PHE A 180 -14.75 -26.24 -13.17
CA PHE A 180 -13.85 -25.47 -14.04
C PHE A 180 -13.43 -26.28 -15.27
N GLN A 181 -13.04 -27.55 -15.08
CA GLN A 181 -12.69 -28.45 -16.19
C GLN A 181 -13.89 -28.71 -17.12
N GLY A 182 -15.09 -28.89 -16.56
CA GLY A 182 -16.31 -29.07 -17.36
C GLY A 182 -16.71 -27.85 -18.19
N LEU A 183 -16.19 -26.65 -17.90
CA LEU A 183 -16.40 -25.46 -18.72
C LEU A 183 -15.38 -25.34 -19.87
N LEU A 184 -14.25 -26.03 -19.79
CA LEU A 184 -13.20 -26.03 -20.83
C LEU A 184 -13.39 -27.13 -21.87
N ALA A 185 -14.15 -28.19 -21.53
CA ALA A 185 -14.47 -29.32 -22.40
C ALA A 185 -15.59 -28.99 -23.40
#